data_AF-A0A9P1DWH3-F1
#
_entry.id   AF-A0A9P1DWH3-F1
#
_cell.length_a   1.000
_cell.length_b   1.000
_cell.length_c   1.000
_cell.angle_alpha   90.00
_cell.angle_beta   90.00
_cell.angle_gamma   90.00
#
_symmetry.space_group_name_H-M   'P 1'
#
loop_
_entity.id
_entity.type
_entity.pdbx_description
1 polymer ?
#
loop_
_entity_poly.entity_id
_entity_poly.type
_entity_poly.pdbx_seq_one_letter_code
_entity_poly.pdbx_strand_id
1 'polypeptide(L)'
;GSSGVKFLSSTLDNARWQAVPVPSPGVTSEYDLTRYNRKHCNKRRANFVTWNVAGLSQSKLDEVRHWALTQNITALALVETRWPWTSEWQDPHWQYVHSGDPSSRSSGILIMISRTISTDLRWRECLPGRLVHVQLRLSPRYLDFLACYQFCFQSNAMRQADRQRWWECLETTLSRLPRRHVLAIVGDFNCSLTRQTHHIGCTFQQRVQCRTAYLEDSGLWQDFLHKSMHTVSDHLRQSDLLRALFGEPLLIA
;
A
#
# COMPACT_ATOMS: atom_id res chain seq x y z
N GLY A 1 -12.14 -21.40 -7.00
CA GLY A 1 -12.61 -20.05 -7.37
C GLY A 1 -12.07 -19.04 -6.38
N SER A 2 -10.87 -18.55 -6.63
CA SER A 2 -9.89 -18.16 -5.62
C SER A 2 -9.31 -16.75 -5.87
N SER A 3 -9.51 -15.84 -4.93
CA SER A 3 -8.71 -14.62 -4.73
C SER A 3 -8.13 -14.60 -3.33
N GLY A 4 -6.82 -14.48 -3.23
CA GLY A 4 -6.13 -14.26 -1.99
C GLY A 4 -4.99 -13.31 -2.24
N VAL A 5 -4.32 -13.04 -1.15
CA VAL A 5 -3.62 -11.81 -0.94
C VAL A 5 -2.21 -12.19 -0.54
N LYS A 6 -1.24 -11.48 -1.12
CA LYS A 6 0.18 -11.73 -0.93
C LYS A 6 0.87 -10.37 -0.92
N PHE A 7 1.31 -9.94 0.26
CA PHE A 7 2.09 -8.72 0.46
C PHE A 7 3.59 -9.05 0.47
N LEU A 8 4.39 -8.20 -0.19
CA LEU A 8 5.83 -8.09 -0.03
C LEU A 8 6.06 -6.64 0.43
N SER A 9 6.43 -6.46 1.70
CA SER A 9 6.96 -5.19 2.19
C SER A 9 8.48 -5.31 2.26
N SER A 10 9.18 -4.44 1.55
CA SER A 10 10.58 -4.15 1.81
C SER A 10 10.66 -2.72 2.32
N THR A 11 10.73 -2.56 3.64
CA THR A 11 11.09 -1.28 4.26
C THR A 11 12.56 -1.03 3.96
N LEU A 12 12.83 -0.08 3.06
CA LEU A 12 14.19 0.38 2.82
C LEU A 12 14.57 1.36 3.94
N ASP A 13 15.22 0.85 4.97
CA ASP A 13 15.90 1.67 5.97
C ASP A 13 17.13 2.36 5.34
N ASN A 14 17.36 3.60 5.74
CA ASN A 14 18.54 4.42 5.44
C ASN A 14 19.84 3.88 6.12
N ALA A 15 20.11 2.58 6.02
CA ALA A 15 21.40 2.03 6.35
C ALA A 15 22.35 2.25 5.16
N ARG A 16 23.52 2.84 5.45
CA ARG A 16 24.60 3.09 4.49
C ARG A 16 25.07 1.74 3.92
N TRP A 17 24.52 1.32 2.79
CA TRP A 17 24.95 0.12 2.09
C TRP A 17 26.35 0.36 1.51
N GLN A 18 27.38 -0.14 2.19
CA GLN A 18 28.59 -0.55 1.47
C GLN A 18 28.19 -1.78 0.66
N ALA A 19 27.91 -1.57 -0.62
CA ALA A 19 27.72 -2.65 -1.57
C ALA A 19 28.98 -3.52 -1.55
N VAL A 20 28.88 -4.75 -1.09
CA VAL A 20 29.92 -5.76 -1.35
C VAL A 20 29.76 -6.11 -2.84
N PRO A 21 30.70 -5.73 -3.72
CA PRO A 21 30.59 -6.07 -5.11
C PRO A 21 30.93 -7.55 -5.24
N VAL A 22 29.97 -8.36 -5.66
CA VAL A 22 30.27 -9.66 -6.26
C VAL A 22 30.29 -9.42 -7.77
N PRO A 23 31.48 -9.32 -8.40
CA PRO A 23 31.53 -9.11 -9.84
C PRO A 23 31.32 -10.45 -10.52
N SER A 24 30.17 -10.61 -11.18
CA SER A 24 30.04 -11.58 -12.28
C SER A 24 30.66 -10.95 -13.53
N PRO A 25 31.55 -11.65 -14.25
CA PRO A 25 32.26 -11.07 -15.38
C PRO A 25 31.28 -10.85 -16.54
N GLY A 26 31.03 -9.59 -16.89
CA GLY A 26 30.46 -9.21 -18.20
C GLY A 26 29.19 -8.36 -18.22
N VAL A 27 28.64 -7.89 -17.10
CA VAL A 27 27.39 -7.10 -17.13
C VAL A 27 27.68 -5.60 -17.19
N THR A 28 27.52 -5.01 -18.37
CA THR A 28 27.49 -3.56 -18.58
C THR A 28 26.06 -3.02 -18.37
N SER A 29 25.94 -2.07 -17.43
CA SER A 29 25.01 -0.92 -17.45
C SER A 29 23.51 -1.19 -17.67
N GLU A 30 22.72 -1.22 -16.57
CA GLU A 30 21.27 -0.88 -16.48
C GLU A 30 20.25 -1.74 -17.27
N TYR A 31 20.60 -2.20 -18.47
CA TYR A 31 19.78 -3.03 -19.35
C TYR A 31 19.54 -4.45 -18.83
N ASP A 32 20.35 -4.94 -17.88
CA ASP A 32 20.20 -6.29 -17.34
C ASP A 32 19.27 -6.40 -16.13
N LEU A 33 19.13 -5.37 -15.30
CA LEU A 33 18.29 -5.44 -14.10
C LEU A 33 16.80 -5.54 -14.45
N THR A 34 16.33 -4.76 -15.42
CA THR A 34 14.93 -4.82 -15.87
C THR A 34 14.61 -6.18 -16.47
N ARG A 35 15.52 -6.73 -17.28
CA ARG A 35 15.36 -8.06 -17.89
C ARG A 35 15.39 -9.17 -16.83
N TYR A 36 16.30 -9.06 -15.87
CA TYR A 36 16.42 -9.99 -14.75
C TYR A 36 15.16 -9.96 -13.88
N ASN A 37 14.74 -8.78 -13.41
CA ASN A 37 13.54 -8.63 -12.61
C ASN A 37 12.30 -9.12 -13.35
N ARG A 38 12.18 -8.88 -14.65
CA ARG A 38 11.07 -9.42 -15.46
C ARG A 38 11.14 -10.94 -15.63
N LYS A 39 12.34 -11.53 -15.71
CA LYS A 39 12.53 -12.98 -15.80
C LYS A 39 12.17 -13.66 -14.47
N HIS A 40 12.53 -13.02 -13.36
CA HIS A 40 12.35 -13.55 -12.01
C HIS A 40 11.08 -13.04 -11.31
N CYS A 41 10.31 -12.13 -11.92
CA CYS A 41 9.05 -11.68 -11.37
C CYS A 41 8.05 -12.84 -11.39
N ASN A 42 7.31 -12.97 -10.30
CA ASN A 42 6.26 -13.96 -10.23
C ASN A 42 5.07 -13.47 -11.07
N LYS A 43 4.98 -13.94 -12.31
CA LYS A 43 3.91 -13.58 -13.27
C LYS A 43 2.49 -13.93 -12.81
N ARG A 44 2.34 -14.65 -11.69
CA ARG A 44 1.05 -15.02 -11.09
C ARG A 44 0.66 -14.15 -9.90
N ARG A 45 1.49 -13.18 -9.49
CA ARG A 45 1.27 -12.36 -8.30
C ARG A 45 1.21 -10.88 -8.68
N ALA A 46 0.20 -10.19 -8.17
CA ALA A 46 0.17 -8.74 -8.19
C ALA A 46 1.12 -8.20 -7.10
N ASN A 47 1.88 -7.17 -7.43
CA ASN A 47 2.81 -6.51 -6.52
C ASN A 47 2.25 -5.14 -6.16
N PHE A 48 1.76 -5.02 -4.93
CA PHE A 48 1.25 -3.77 -4.37
C PHE A 48 2.28 -3.16 -3.43
N VAL A 49 2.53 -1.88 -3.59
CA VAL A 49 3.47 -1.13 -2.75
C VAL A 49 2.79 0.10 -2.20
N THR A 50 3.13 0.46 -0.97
CA THR A 50 2.86 1.79 -0.43
C THR A 50 4.14 2.43 0.07
N TRP A 51 4.25 3.74 -0.07
CA TRP A 51 5.41 4.49 0.39
C TRP A 51 4.98 5.89 0.85
N ASN A 52 5.26 6.24 2.10
CA ASN A 52 5.22 7.63 2.54
C ASN A 52 6.43 8.38 1.97
N VAL A 53 6.18 9.32 1.05
CA VAL A 53 7.23 10.05 0.34
C VAL A 53 7.63 11.36 1.01
N ALA A 54 6.93 11.80 2.07
CA ALA A 54 7.21 13.05 2.79
C ALA A 54 7.38 14.28 1.86
N GLY A 55 6.55 14.38 0.84
CA GLY A 55 6.62 15.35 -0.25
C GLY A 55 7.07 14.72 -1.57
N LEU A 56 6.33 15.00 -2.64
CA LEU A 56 6.61 14.50 -3.98
C LEU A 56 6.98 15.66 -4.92
N SER A 57 8.23 15.73 -5.36
CA SER A 57 8.59 16.60 -6.49
C SER A 57 8.34 15.88 -7.81
N GLN A 58 8.32 16.64 -8.91
CA GLN A 58 8.19 16.03 -10.23
C GLN A 58 9.39 15.12 -10.56
N SER A 59 10.61 15.52 -10.20
CA SER A 59 11.82 14.70 -10.37
C SER A 59 11.75 13.39 -9.58
N LYS A 60 11.28 13.44 -8.32
CA LYS A 60 11.09 12.25 -7.49
C LYS A 60 10.04 11.33 -8.07
N LEU A 61 8.96 11.88 -8.65
CA LEU A 61 7.96 11.07 -9.34
C LEU A 61 8.57 10.36 -10.56
N ASP A 62 9.45 11.01 -11.32
CA ASP A 62 10.13 10.39 -12.46
C ASP A 62 11.05 9.23 -12.04
N GLU A 63 11.79 9.41 -10.94
CA GLU A 63 12.58 8.32 -10.33
C GLU A 63 11.69 7.16 -9.86
N VAL A 64 10.58 7.46 -9.17
CA VAL A 64 9.62 6.46 -8.69
C VAL A 64 9.01 5.69 -9.86
N ARG A 65 8.64 6.37 -10.95
CA ARG A 65 8.11 5.75 -12.18
C ARG A 65 9.10 4.75 -12.75
N HIS A 66 10.36 5.18 -12.93
CA HIS A 66 11.40 4.33 -13.47
C HIS A 66 11.64 3.11 -12.57
N TRP A 67 11.82 3.35 -11.27
CA TRP A 67 11.98 2.27 -10.28
C TRP A 67 10.79 1.30 -10.32
N ALA A 68 9.55 1.78 -10.26
CA ALA A 68 8.37 0.94 -10.25
C ALA A 68 8.26 0.04 -11.49
N LEU A 69 8.67 0.56 -12.65
CA LEU A 69 8.77 -0.22 -13.89
C LEU A 69 9.84 -1.32 -13.77
N THR A 70 11.04 -0.99 -13.30
CA THR A 70 12.14 -1.98 -13.14
C THR A 70 11.76 -3.10 -12.16
N GLN A 71 10.92 -2.81 -11.16
CA GLN A 71 10.45 -3.77 -10.17
C GLN A 71 9.19 -4.55 -10.60
N ASN A 72 8.60 -4.24 -11.76
CA ASN A 72 7.30 -4.77 -12.20
C ASN A 72 6.20 -4.60 -11.13
N ILE A 73 6.11 -3.40 -10.54
CA ILE A 73 5.05 -3.07 -9.58
C ILE A 73 3.71 -2.99 -10.32
N THR A 74 2.67 -3.57 -9.71
CA THR A 74 1.33 -3.61 -10.28
C THR A 74 0.53 -2.37 -9.91
N ALA A 75 0.56 -2.00 -8.63
CA ALA A 75 -0.07 -0.81 -8.11
C ALA A 75 0.79 -0.22 -6.98
N LEU A 76 0.87 1.10 -6.92
CA LEU A 76 1.68 1.84 -5.95
C LEU A 76 0.83 2.96 -5.35
N ALA A 77 0.83 3.08 -4.02
CA ALA A 77 0.24 4.20 -3.31
C ALA A 77 1.34 5.03 -2.62
N LEU A 78 1.61 6.22 -3.15
CA LEU A 78 2.48 7.20 -2.51
C LEU A 78 1.64 8.10 -1.61
N VAL A 79 1.97 8.16 -0.33
CA VAL A 79 1.25 8.99 0.65
C VAL A 79 2.12 10.17 1.10
N GLU A 80 1.48 11.20 1.63
CA GLU A 80 2.12 12.48 1.98
C GLU A 80 2.77 13.17 0.77
N THR A 81 2.09 13.21 -0.37
CA THR A 81 2.63 13.87 -1.58
C THR A 81 2.74 15.39 -1.44
N ARG A 82 1.94 15.99 -0.55
CA ARG A 82 1.85 17.45 -0.30
C ARG A 82 1.38 18.28 -1.49
N TRP A 83 0.79 17.62 -2.49
CA TRP A 83 0.12 18.30 -3.59
C TRP A 83 -1.31 18.67 -3.20
N PRO A 84 -1.77 19.90 -3.48
CA PRO A 84 -3.05 20.40 -2.98
C PRO A 84 -4.26 20.02 -3.84
N TRP A 85 -4.04 19.56 -5.07
CA TRP A 85 -5.09 19.34 -6.05
C TRP A 85 -5.52 17.87 -6.08
N THR A 86 -6.60 17.59 -6.80
CA THR A 86 -7.09 16.24 -7.07
C THR A 86 -7.20 16.11 -8.59
N SER A 87 -6.64 15.06 -9.17
CA SER A 87 -6.74 14.83 -10.62
C SER A 87 -6.50 13.38 -11.02
N GLU A 88 -6.89 13.07 -12.26
CA GLU A 88 -6.65 11.80 -12.92
C GLU A 88 -5.90 12.05 -14.24
N TRP A 89 -4.86 11.29 -14.50
CA TRP A 89 -4.11 11.34 -15.75
C TRP A 89 -3.46 10.01 -16.08
N GLN A 90 -2.84 9.90 -17.23
CA GLN A 90 -2.17 8.67 -17.67
C GLN A 90 -0.95 8.97 -18.55
N ASP A 91 -0.05 8.00 -18.60
CA ASP A 91 1.08 7.95 -19.54
C ASP A 91 1.09 6.57 -20.26
N PRO A 92 2.08 6.23 -21.09
CA PRO A 92 2.14 4.94 -21.77
C PRO A 92 2.11 3.71 -20.85
N HIS A 93 2.56 3.83 -19.60
CA HIS A 93 2.75 2.73 -18.68
C HIS A 93 1.80 2.75 -17.48
N TRP A 94 1.38 3.93 -17.03
CA TRP A 94 0.68 4.13 -15.77
C TRP A 94 -0.61 4.93 -15.93
N GLN A 95 -1.62 4.56 -15.15
CA GLN A 95 -2.76 5.42 -14.82
C GLN A 95 -2.54 5.99 -13.42
N TYR A 96 -2.87 7.26 -13.26
CA TYR A 96 -2.65 8.03 -12.03
C TYR A 96 -3.96 8.54 -11.49
N VAL A 97 -4.14 8.38 -10.18
CA VAL A 97 -5.19 9.05 -9.42
C VAL A 97 -4.52 9.75 -8.28
N HIS A 98 -4.67 11.06 -8.21
CA HIS A 98 -4.19 11.85 -7.09
C HIS A 98 -5.36 12.52 -6.38
N SER A 99 -5.28 12.51 -5.06
CA SER A 99 -6.17 13.22 -4.17
C SER A 99 -5.34 14.08 -3.25
N GLY A 100 -5.69 15.36 -3.16
CA GLY A 100 -5.03 16.36 -2.32
C GLY A 100 -6.04 17.12 -1.48
N ASP A 101 -5.54 17.97 -0.58
CA ASP A 101 -6.36 18.89 0.19
C ASP A 101 -5.69 20.27 0.15
N PRO A 102 -6.30 21.28 -0.51
CA PRO A 102 -5.73 22.63 -0.59
C PRO A 102 -5.53 23.28 0.79
N SER A 103 -6.29 22.86 1.79
CA SER A 103 -6.22 23.38 3.16
C SER A 103 -5.11 22.71 4.00
N SER A 104 -4.51 21.62 3.51
CA SER A 104 -3.54 20.84 4.26
C SER A 104 -2.24 20.62 3.48
N ARG A 105 -1.13 21.16 3.98
CA ARG A 105 0.21 20.94 3.39
C ARG A 105 0.85 19.59 3.77
N SER A 106 0.16 18.76 4.55
CA SER A 106 0.65 17.47 5.05
C SER A 106 -0.21 16.29 4.60
N SER A 107 -1.07 16.50 3.60
CA SER A 107 -1.94 15.50 2.99
C SER A 107 -1.42 15.08 1.61
N GLY A 108 -2.14 14.18 0.97
CA GLY A 108 -1.98 13.87 -0.44
C GLY A 108 -1.67 12.40 -0.66
N ILE A 109 -2.41 11.78 -1.58
CA ILE A 109 -2.25 10.38 -1.99
C ILE A 109 -2.15 10.34 -3.50
N LEU A 110 -1.08 9.77 -4.03
CA LEU A 110 -0.96 9.41 -5.45
C LEU A 110 -1.03 7.89 -5.58
N ILE A 111 -1.99 7.40 -6.36
CA ILE A 111 -2.08 6.01 -6.77
C ILE A 111 -1.59 5.91 -8.21
N MET A 112 -0.67 4.97 -8.45
CA MET A 112 -0.19 4.60 -9.77
C MET A 112 -0.59 3.15 -10.05
N ILE A 113 -1.34 2.92 -11.13
CA ILE A 113 -1.77 1.60 -11.57
C ILE A 113 -1.11 1.28 -12.90
N SER A 114 -0.46 0.11 -12.99
CA SER A 114 0.12 -0.32 -14.26
C SER A 114 -0.97 -0.59 -15.29
N ARG A 115 -0.84 0.01 -16.48
CA ARG A 115 -1.78 -0.20 -17.60
C ARG A 115 -1.75 -1.62 -18.14
N THR A 116 -0.75 -2.42 -17.76
CA THR A 116 -0.65 -3.83 -18.16
C THR A 116 -1.67 -4.71 -17.45
N ILE A 117 -2.22 -4.29 -16.31
CA ILE A 117 -3.16 -5.10 -15.52
C ILE A 117 -4.63 -4.72 -15.74
N SER A 118 -4.90 -3.45 -16.01
CA SER A 118 -6.22 -2.96 -16.38
C SER A 118 -6.05 -1.60 -17.04
N THR A 119 -6.97 -1.28 -17.96
CA THR A 119 -7.20 0.08 -18.43
C THR A 119 -8.56 0.62 -17.97
N ASP A 120 -9.44 -0.25 -17.45
CA ASP A 120 -10.72 0.11 -16.85
C ASP A 120 -10.48 0.41 -15.37
N LEU A 121 -10.36 1.70 -15.09
CA LEU A 121 -10.12 2.27 -13.76
C LEU A 121 -11.30 3.17 -13.41
N ARG A 122 -11.83 2.98 -12.22
CA ARG A 122 -12.81 3.88 -11.59
C ARG A 122 -12.28 4.27 -10.24
N TRP A 123 -12.50 5.49 -9.80
CA TRP A 123 -12.03 5.88 -8.48
C TRP A 123 -12.99 6.84 -7.80
N ARG A 124 -12.85 6.96 -6.49
CA ARG A 124 -13.53 7.94 -5.68
C ARG A 124 -12.62 8.43 -4.57
N GLU A 125 -12.68 9.72 -4.32
CA GLU A 125 -12.12 10.35 -3.13
C GLU A 125 -13.08 10.10 -1.96
N CYS A 126 -12.66 9.28 -0.99
CA CYS A 126 -13.47 9.01 0.20
C CYS A 126 -13.24 10.08 1.27
N LEU A 127 -11.97 10.48 1.43
CA LEU A 127 -11.56 11.60 2.28
C LEU A 127 -10.39 12.32 1.57
N PRO A 128 -10.53 13.62 1.24
CA PRO A 128 -9.53 14.35 0.47
C PRO A 128 -8.11 14.23 1.06
N GLY A 129 -7.17 13.80 0.23
CA GLY A 129 -5.76 13.60 0.57
C GLY A 129 -5.46 12.54 1.62
N ARG A 130 -6.45 11.73 2.03
CA ARG A 130 -6.37 10.81 3.20
C ARG A 130 -6.97 9.42 2.99
N LEU A 131 -7.96 9.28 2.10
CA LEU A 131 -8.55 7.99 1.76
C LEU A 131 -9.05 8.00 0.31
N VAL A 132 -8.46 7.15 -0.53
CA VAL A 132 -8.81 7.06 -1.95
C VAL A 132 -9.09 5.61 -2.31
N HIS A 133 -10.25 5.38 -2.94
CA HIS A 133 -10.65 4.06 -3.41
C HIS A 133 -10.57 4.00 -4.93
N VAL A 134 -9.83 3.04 -5.45
CA VAL A 134 -9.74 2.72 -6.88
C VAL A 134 -10.30 1.33 -7.11
N GLN A 135 -11.17 1.18 -8.10
CA GLN A 135 -11.69 -0.08 -8.57
C GLN A 135 -11.14 -0.38 -9.96
N LEU A 136 -10.59 -1.58 -10.11
CA LEU A 136 -9.99 -2.08 -11.34
C LEU A 136 -10.69 -3.35 -11.79
N ARG A 137 -10.99 -3.46 -13.08
CA ARG A 137 -11.53 -4.69 -13.66
C ARG A 137 -10.40 -5.67 -14.00
N LEU A 138 -10.23 -6.72 -13.19
CA LEU A 138 -9.24 -7.78 -13.40
C LEU A 138 -9.95 -9.09 -13.73
N SER A 139 -10.16 -9.41 -15.02
CA SER A 139 -10.90 -10.63 -15.41
C SER A 139 -10.40 -11.88 -14.65
N PRO A 140 -11.27 -12.61 -13.91
CA PRO A 140 -12.74 -12.55 -13.91
C PRO A 140 -13.39 -11.72 -12.78
N ARG A 141 -12.63 -10.97 -11.97
CA ARG A 141 -13.11 -10.23 -10.79
C ARG A 141 -12.81 -8.72 -10.87
N TYR A 142 -13.30 -7.97 -9.91
CA TYR A 142 -12.82 -6.61 -9.66
C TYR A 142 -11.82 -6.62 -8.52
N LEU A 143 -10.88 -5.69 -8.57
CA LEU A 143 -9.97 -5.34 -7.48
C LEU A 143 -10.36 -3.97 -6.96
N ASP A 144 -10.75 -3.90 -5.69
CA ASP A 144 -10.89 -2.67 -4.93
C ASP A 144 -9.55 -2.41 -4.22
N PHE A 145 -8.84 -1.36 -4.66
CA PHE A 145 -7.57 -0.89 -4.13
C PHE A 145 -7.81 0.38 -3.32
N LEU A 146 -7.68 0.28 -2.00
CA LEU A 146 -7.93 1.35 -1.05
C LEU A 146 -6.61 1.87 -0.49
N ALA A 147 -6.26 3.10 -0.86
CA ALA A 147 -5.09 3.79 -0.34
C ALA A 147 -5.46 4.66 0.87
N CYS A 148 -4.75 4.42 1.96
CA CYS A 148 -5.00 4.96 3.29
C CYS A 148 -3.86 5.89 3.72
N TYR A 149 -4.18 7.07 4.21
CA TYR A 149 -3.23 7.93 4.90
C TYR A 149 -3.90 8.62 6.07
N GLN A 150 -3.66 8.13 7.28
CA GLN A 150 -4.22 8.67 8.51
C GLN A 150 -3.45 9.91 8.97
N PHE A 151 -4.08 10.78 9.74
CA PHE A 151 -3.43 11.91 10.40
C PHE A 151 -2.44 11.44 11.45
N CYS A 152 -1.30 12.12 11.61
CA CYS A 152 -0.40 11.86 12.74
C CYS A 152 -1.10 12.11 14.08
N PHE A 153 -0.73 11.35 15.11
CA PHE A 153 -1.28 11.56 16.44
C PHE A 153 -0.81 12.90 17.03
N GLN A 154 -1.76 13.65 17.59
CA GLN A 154 -1.51 14.80 18.44
C GLN A 154 -2.60 14.83 19.51
N SER A 155 -2.26 15.17 20.75
CA SER A 155 -3.19 15.15 21.89
C SER A 155 -4.30 16.20 21.84
N ASN A 156 -4.31 17.09 20.84
CA ASN A 156 -5.36 18.11 20.72
C ASN A 156 -6.68 17.51 20.21
N ALA A 157 -7.79 18.01 20.75
CA ALA A 157 -9.14 17.50 20.45
C ALA A 157 -9.50 17.55 18.96
N MET A 158 -9.04 18.58 18.24
CA MET A 158 -9.28 18.70 16.80
C MET A 158 -8.66 17.54 16.04
N ARG A 159 -7.39 17.22 16.29
CA ARG A 159 -6.71 16.07 15.67
C ARG A 159 -7.31 14.74 16.05
N GLN A 160 -7.78 14.58 17.28
CA GLN A 160 -8.50 13.37 17.69
C GLN A 160 -9.81 13.21 16.90
N ALA A 161 -10.58 14.30 16.73
CA ALA A 161 -11.79 14.27 15.91
C ALA A 161 -11.49 13.95 14.43
N ASP A 162 -10.41 14.49 13.86
CA ASP A 162 -9.99 14.18 12.50
C ASP A 162 -9.60 12.71 12.31
N ARG A 163 -8.90 12.13 13.30
CA ARG A 163 -8.55 10.70 13.30
C ARG A 163 -9.76 9.79 13.43
N GLN A 164 -10.71 10.15 14.30
CA GLN A 164 -11.99 9.44 14.45
C GLN A 164 -12.80 9.48 13.15
N ARG A 165 -12.96 10.68 12.54
CA ARG A 165 -13.62 10.84 11.25
C ARG A 165 -12.98 9.98 10.15
N TRP A 166 -11.66 9.86 10.17
CA TRP A 166 -10.94 9.00 9.23
C TRP A 166 -11.34 7.52 9.39
N TRP A 167 -11.43 7.02 10.62
CA TRP A 167 -11.88 5.64 10.89
C TRP A 167 -13.32 5.39 10.46
N GLU A 168 -14.22 6.32 10.74
CA GLU A 168 -15.63 6.24 10.32
C GLU A 168 -15.75 6.22 8.79
N CYS A 169 -14.93 7.03 8.11
CA CYS A 169 -14.86 7.05 6.64
C CYS A 169 -14.33 5.74 6.08
N LEU A 170 -13.29 5.15 6.70
CA LEU A 170 -12.76 3.85 6.34
C LEU A 170 -13.83 2.75 6.50
N GLU A 171 -14.49 2.67 7.65
CA GLU A 171 -15.53 1.68 7.92
C GLU A 171 -16.72 1.82 6.97
N THR A 172 -17.19 3.04 6.75
CA THR A 172 -18.25 3.34 5.76
C THR A 172 -17.82 2.96 4.35
N THR A 173 -16.55 3.15 4.01
CA THR A 173 -16.01 2.79 2.70
C THR A 173 -16.02 1.28 2.50
N LEU A 174 -15.54 0.53 3.49
CA LEU A 174 -15.45 -0.93 3.45
C LEU A 174 -16.82 -1.62 3.47
N SER A 175 -17.77 -1.12 4.25
CA SER A 175 -19.12 -1.71 4.33
C SER A 175 -19.90 -1.65 3.01
N ARG A 176 -19.53 -0.73 2.11
CA ARG A 176 -20.14 -0.57 0.79
C ARG A 176 -19.46 -1.42 -0.30
N LEU A 177 -18.31 -2.04 -0.04
CA LEU A 177 -17.60 -2.81 -1.04
C LEU A 177 -18.26 -4.19 -1.26
N PRO A 178 -18.44 -4.63 -2.53
CA PRO A 178 -18.96 -5.97 -2.80
C PRO A 178 -18.02 -7.06 -2.29
N ARG A 179 -18.54 -8.00 -1.50
CA ARG A 179 -17.76 -9.12 -0.93
C ARG A 179 -17.05 -10.01 -1.96
N ARG A 180 -17.48 -9.99 -3.22
CA ARG A 180 -16.90 -10.80 -4.31
C ARG A 180 -15.65 -10.19 -4.94
N HIS A 181 -15.37 -8.91 -4.65
CA HIS A 181 -14.18 -8.22 -5.15
C HIS A 181 -12.95 -8.64 -4.37
N VAL A 182 -11.80 -8.56 -5.02
CA VAL A 182 -10.52 -8.64 -4.33
C VAL A 182 -10.29 -7.29 -3.65
N LEU A 183 -9.95 -7.28 -2.37
CA LEU A 183 -9.68 -6.05 -1.63
C LEU A 183 -8.20 -5.96 -1.29
N ALA A 184 -7.57 -4.86 -1.68
CA ALA A 184 -6.23 -4.48 -1.26
C ALA A 184 -6.33 -3.17 -0.47
N ILE A 185 -5.93 -3.18 0.79
CA ILE A 185 -5.83 -1.97 1.61
C ILE A 185 -4.35 -1.72 1.85
N VAL A 186 -3.87 -0.54 1.48
CA VAL A 186 -2.48 -0.15 1.59
C VAL A 186 -2.39 1.26 2.14
N GLY A 187 -1.32 1.58 2.86
CA GLY A 187 -1.13 2.95 3.31
C GLY A 187 -0.36 3.10 4.61
N ASP A 188 -0.33 4.34 5.08
CA ASP A 188 0.21 4.73 6.37
C ASP A 188 -0.94 5.03 7.33
N PHE A 189 -1.14 4.12 8.29
CA PHE A 189 -2.22 4.21 9.27
C PHE A 189 -1.85 5.08 10.47
N ASN A 190 -0.59 5.53 10.61
CA ASN A 190 -0.13 6.29 11.78
C ASN A 190 -0.66 5.68 13.10
N CYS A 191 -0.59 4.36 13.19
CA CYS A 191 -1.07 3.55 14.31
C CYS A 191 -0.04 2.46 14.62
N SER A 192 0.22 2.24 15.90
CA SER A 192 1.08 1.16 16.33
C SER A 192 0.35 -0.19 16.23
N LEU A 193 1.09 -1.21 15.86
CA LEU A 193 0.64 -2.59 15.92
C LEU A 193 1.00 -3.22 17.26
N THR A 194 0.15 -4.13 17.73
CA THR A 194 0.61 -5.12 18.71
C THR A 194 1.65 -6.02 18.05
N ARG A 195 2.74 -6.31 18.76
CA ARG A 195 3.83 -7.12 18.24
C ARG A 195 3.33 -8.56 18.01
N GLN A 196 3.31 -9.02 16.76
CA GLN A 196 3.21 -10.44 16.44
C GLN A 196 4.61 -11.02 16.20
N THR A 197 4.99 -12.03 16.99
CA THR A 197 6.37 -12.55 17.13
C THR A 197 6.96 -13.17 15.86
N HIS A 198 6.16 -13.48 14.84
CA HIS A 198 6.61 -14.20 13.64
C HIS A 198 6.42 -13.44 12.32
N HIS A 199 5.89 -12.21 12.36
CA HIS A 199 5.44 -11.52 11.15
C HIS A 199 5.99 -10.09 10.97
N ILE A 200 6.74 -9.58 11.94
CA ILE A 200 7.27 -8.20 11.91
C ILE A 200 8.81 -8.25 12.00
N GLY A 201 9.49 -7.73 10.98
CA GLY A 201 10.91 -7.42 11.05
C GLY A 201 11.10 -6.19 11.94
N CYS A 202 11.73 -6.36 13.11
CA CYS A 202 12.04 -5.24 13.99
C CYS A 202 13.39 -4.62 13.61
N THR A 203 13.39 -3.33 13.27
CA THR A 203 14.63 -2.57 13.16
C THR A 203 15.16 -2.28 14.58
N PHE A 204 16.47 -2.11 14.75
CA PHE A 204 17.05 -1.86 16.08
C PHE A 204 16.49 -0.58 16.74
N GLN A 205 16.13 0.44 15.95
CA GLN A 205 15.48 1.67 16.42
C GLN A 205 14.06 1.44 16.97
N GLN A 206 13.28 0.54 16.35
CA GLN A 206 11.95 0.16 16.87
C GLN A 206 12.03 -0.49 18.26
N ARG A 207 13.12 -1.21 18.58
CA ARG A 207 13.29 -1.83 19.92
C ARG A 207 13.35 -0.81 21.06
N VAL A 208 13.82 0.41 20.80
CA VAL A 208 13.98 1.47 21.81
C VAL A 208 12.75 2.37 21.87
N GLN A 209 12.12 2.69 20.74
CA GLN A 209 11.01 3.66 20.68
C GLN A 209 9.60 3.05 20.83
N CYS A 210 9.40 1.77 20.47
CA CYS A 210 8.08 1.13 20.59
C CYS A 210 7.61 0.92 22.04
N ARG A 211 8.47 1.11 23.04
CA ARG A 211 8.04 1.11 24.45
C ARG A 211 7.15 2.31 24.81
N THR A 212 7.08 3.34 23.97
CA THR A 212 6.45 4.63 24.30
C THR A 212 5.36 5.07 23.32
N ALA A 213 5.15 4.37 22.20
CA ALA A 213 4.18 4.78 21.17
C ALA A 213 2.87 3.96 21.24
N TYR A 214 2.24 3.90 22.41
CA TYR A 214 0.84 3.48 22.49
C TYR A 214 -0.04 4.63 21.99
N LEU A 215 -0.38 4.60 20.70
CA LEU A 215 -1.35 5.52 20.13
C LEU A 215 -2.75 5.06 20.55
N GLU A 216 -3.63 5.96 20.98
CA GLU A 216 -4.97 5.63 21.48
C GLU A 216 -5.79 4.82 20.47
N ASP A 217 -5.68 5.15 19.18
CA ASP A 217 -6.34 4.43 18.07
C ASP A 217 -5.80 3.02 17.80
N SER A 218 -4.75 2.58 18.51
CA SER A 218 -4.22 1.23 18.35
C SER A 218 -5.32 0.17 18.54
N GLY A 219 -6.28 0.40 19.46
CA GLY A 219 -7.43 -0.48 19.66
C GLY A 219 -8.32 -0.60 18.42
N LEU A 220 -8.69 0.52 17.78
CA LEU A 220 -9.50 0.52 16.56
C LEU A 220 -8.80 -0.21 15.41
N TRP A 221 -7.49 0.00 15.27
CA TRP A 221 -6.69 -0.72 14.30
C TRP A 221 -6.60 -2.22 14.60
N GLN A 222 -6.39 -2.61 15.87
CA GLN A 222 -6.38 -4.02 16.27
C GLN A 222 -7.73 -4.70 16.01
N ASP A 223 -8.84 -4.02 16.32
CA ASP A 223 -10.19 -4.53 16.06
C ASP A 223 -10.44 -4.70 14.57
N PHE A 224 -10.04 -3.71 13.76
CA PHE A 224 -10.09 -3.79 12.32
C PHE A 224 -9.28 -5.00 11.80
N LEU A 225 -8.05 -5.18 12.28
CA LEU A 225 -7.21 -6.31 11.89
C LEU A 225 -7.83 -7.64 12.31
N HIS A 226 -8.36 -7.75 13.53
CA HIS A 226 -9.01 -8.95 14.03
C HIS A 226 -10.22 -9.32 13.17
N LYS A 227 -11.13 -8.37 12.92
CA LYS A 227 -12.31 -8.55 12.05
C LYS A 227 -11.91 -8.99 10.63
N SER A 228 -10.84 -8.39 10.11
CA SER A 228 -10.32 -8.70 8.78
C SER A 228 -9.71 -10.11 8.73
N MET A 229 -8.90 -10.48 9.72
CA MET A 229 -8.28 -11.82 9.82
C MET A 229 -9.30 -12.92 10.01
N HIS A 230 -10.36 -12.70 10.81
CA HIS A 230 -11.44 -13.66 10.98
C HIS A 230 -12.14 -13.92 9.64
N THR A 231 -12.50 -12.84 8.93
CA THR A 231 -13.09 -12.92 7.59
C THR A 231 -12.20 -13.68 6.60
N VAL A 232 -10.89 -13.40 6.61
CA VAL A 232 -9.91 -14.06 5.74
C VAL A 232 -9.77 -15.54 6.10
N SER A 233 -9.64 -15.89 7.39
CA SER A 233 -9.54 -17.27 7.87
C SER A 233 -10.77 -18.08 7.49
N ASP A 234 -11.97 -17.54 7.66
CA ASP A 234 -13.22 -18.20 7.28
C ASP A 234 -13.27 -18.46 5.76
N HIS A 235 -12.84 -17.48 4.96
CA HIS A 235 -12.77 -17.65 3.50
C HIS A 235 -11.71 -18.68 3.07
N LEU A 236 -10.53 -18.69 3.70
CA LEU A 236 -9.46 -19.64 3.38
C LEU A 236 -9.83 -21.08 3.77
N ARG A 237 -10.57 -21.27 4.88
CA ARG A 237 -11.10 -22.58 5.30
C ARG A 237 -12.13 -23.14 4.32
N GLN A 238 -12.85 -22.27 3.62
CA GLN A 238 -13.91 -22.66 2.70
C GLN A 238 -13.42 -22.92 1.26
N SER A 239 -12.12 -22.70 0.94
CA SER A 239 -11.63 -22.87 -0.44
C SER A 239 -10.20 -23.44 -0.55
N ASP A 240 -10.08 -24.69 -0.97
CA ASP A 240 -8.79 -25.35 -1.23
C ASP A 240 -7.97 -24.68 -2.35
N LEU A 241 -8.65 -24.07 -3.31
CA LEU A 241 -8.05 -23.34 -4.42
C LEU A 241 -7.43 -22.00 -3.96
N LEU A 242 -7.94 -21.41 -2.87
CA LEU A 242 -7.35 -20.24 -2.23
C LEU A 242 -6.08 -20.60 -1.45
N ARG A 243 -6.11 -21.69 -0.67
CA ARG A 243 -4.94 -22.19 0.05
C ARG A 243 -3.75 -22.46 -0.89
N ALA A 244 -4.00 -23.04 -2.06
CA ALA A 244 -2.96 -23.33 -3.05
C ALA A 244 -2.34 -22.09 -3.72
N LEU A 245 -3.12 -21.04 -3.98
CA LEU A 245 -2.61 -19.82 -4.63
C LEU A 245 -1.98 -18.84 -3.65
N PHE A 246 -2.45 -18.81 -2.40
CA PHE A 246 -2.16 -17.72 -1.46
C PHE A 246 -1.43 -18.14 -0.18
N GLY A 247 -1.45 -19.43 0.19
CA GLY A 247 -0.80 -19.92 1.41
C GLY A 247 -1.55 -19.52 2.69
N GLU A 248 -0.90 -19.65 3.84
CA GLU A 248 -1.42 -19.15 5.13
C GLU A 248 -1.52 -17.61 5.14
N PRO A 249 -2.50 -17.02 5.83
CA PRO A 249 -2.66 -15.57 5.89
C PRO A 249 -1.44 -14.93 6.57
N LEU A 250 -0.70 -14.11 5.82
CA LEU A 250 0.47 -13.39 6.31
C LEU A 250 0.15 -11.90 6.41
N LEU A 251 0.14 -11.38 7.64
CA LEU A 251 0.02 -9.97 7.95
C LEU A 251 1.43 -9.36 7.95
N ILE A 252 1.72 -8.43 7.05
CA ILE A 252 2.96 -7.64 7.12
C ILE A 252 2.53 -6.19 7.08
N ALA A 253 2.78 -5.49 8.18
CA ALA A 253 2.52 -4.09 8.36
C ALA A 253 3.78 -3.42 8.92
#